data_AF-A0AB73BTI6-F1
#
_entry.id   AF-A0AB73BTI6-F1
#
_cell.length_a   1.000
_cell.length_b   1.000
_cell.length_c   1.000
_cell.angle_alpha   90.00
_cell.angle_beta   90.00
_cell.angle_gamma   90.00
#
_symmetry.space_group_name_H-M   'P 1'
#
loop_
_entity.id
_entity.type
_entity.pdbx_description
1 polymer ?
#
loop_
_entity_poly.entity_id
_entity_poly.type
_entity_poly.pdbx_seq_one_letter_code
_entity_poly.pdbx_strand_id
1 'polypeptide(L)' 'MENKNEKLENVIEKELENGNLYELFLTLNLGKFDKLILTAKTQKEVDFYNKLYEIALQTKQAELIEKGVF' A
#
# COMPACT_ATOMS: atom_id res chain seq x y z
N MET A 1 22.38 13.48 -20.86
CA MET A 1 21.02 13.05 -21.19
C MET A 1 20.58 12.17 -20.03
N GLU A 2 19.73 12.66 -19.14
CA GLU A 2 19.22 11.85 -18.03
C GLU A 2 18.55 10.59 -18.58
N ASN A 3 18.91 9.45 -18.00
CA ASN A 3 18.37 8.17 -18.44
C ASN A 3 16.87 8.15 -18.13
N LYS A 4 16.05 7.65 -19.06
CA LYS A 4 14.59 7.62 -18.92
C LYS A 4 14.14 6.86 -17.65
N ASN A 5 14.95 5.91 -17.18
CA ASN A 5 14.76 5.19 -15.93
C ASN A 5 15.05 6.06 -14.70
N GLU A 6 16.16 6.81 -14.67
CA GLU A 6 16.46 7.76 -13.57
C GLU A 6 15.36 8.82 -13.45
N LYS A 7 14.82 9.29 -14.58
CA LYS A 7 13.71 10.25 -14.57
C LYS A 7 12.42 9.64 -14.00
N LEU A 8 12.17 8.35 -14.21
CA LEU A 8 10.98 7.67 -13.67
C LEU A 8 11.16 7.39 -12.16
N GLU A 9 12.34 6.95 -11.74
CA GLU A 9 12.70 6.76 -10.34
C GLU A 9 12.56 8.07 -9.55
N ASN A 10 13.11 9.17 -10.07
CA ASN A 10 13.01 10.51 -9.46
C ASN A 10 11.55 11.02 -9.35
N VAL A 11 10.66 10.61 -10.24
CA VAL A 11 9.23 10.96 -10.16
C VAL A 11 8.54 10.11 -9.10
N ILE A 12 8.79 8.80 -9.08
CA ILE A 12 8.22 7.89 -8.08
C ILE A 12 8.70 8.29 -6.67
N GLU A 13 9.98 8.60 -6.51
CA GLU A 13 10.55 9.03 -5.23
C GLU A 13 9.88 10.33 -4.74
N LYS A 14 9.70 11.32 -5.61
CA LYS A 14 8.95 12.54 -5.27
C LYS A 14 7.49 12.30 -4.94
N GLU A 15 6.82 11.37 -5.61
CA GLU A 15 5.43 11.02 -5.28
C GLU A 15 5.34 10.29 -3.93
N LEU A 16 6.36 9.49 -3.56
CA LEU A 16 6.45 8.86 -2.24
C LEU A 16 6.80 9.87 -1.14
N GLU A 17 7.69 10.83 -1.42
CA GLU A 17 8.07 11.89 -0.49
C GLU A 17 6.92 12.88 -0.24
N ASN A 18 6.15 13.21 -1.28
CA ASN A 18 5.01 14.13 -1.18
C ASN A 18 3.70 13.43 -0.80
N GLY A 19 3.63 12.11 -0.94
CA GLY A 19 2.47 11.30 -0.59
C GLY A 19 2.45 10.92 0.89
N ASN A 20 1.32 11.13 1.56
CA ASN A 20 1.11 10.58 2.90
C ASN A 20 0.80 9.08 2.78
N LEU A 21 1.85 8.26 2.65
CA LEU A 21 1.74 6.80 2.55
C LEU A 21 1.00 6.19 3.73
N TYR A 22 1.14 6.78 4.92
CA TYR A 22 0.41 6.36 6.11
C TYR A 22 -1.09 6.59 5.97
N GLU A 23 -1.53 7.78 5.51
CA GLU A 23 -2.95 8.04 5.24
C GLU A 23 -3.49 7.17 4.11
N LEU A 24 -2.75 7.03 3.01
CA LEU A 24 -3.11 6.13 1.91
C LEU A 24 -3.40 4.73 2.45
N PHE A 25 -2.49 4.22 3.26
CA PHE A 25 -2.57 2.91 3.87
C PHE A 25 -3.76 2.78 4.83
N LEU A 26 -4.02 3.78 5.68
CA LEU A 26 -5.22 3.80 6.54
C LEU A 26 -6.52 3.82 5.74
N THR A 27 -6.53 4.48 4.57
CA THR A 27 -7.73 4.52 3.70
C THR A 27 -7.99 3.19 2.98
N LEU A 28 -7.02 2.28 2.93
CA LEU A 28 -7.20 0.94 2.40
C LEU A 28 -7.96 0.10 3.44
N ASN A 29 -9.23 -0.12 3.15
CA ASN A 29 -10.07 -1.06 3.89
C ASN A 29 -10.18 -2.38 3.11
N LEU A 30 -10.81 -3.38 3.74
CA LEU A 30 -11.06 -4.71 3.16
C LEU A 30 -11.55 -4.62 1.71
N GLY A 31 -12.61 -3.84 1.49
CA GLY A 31 -13.23 -3.72 0.17
C GLY A 31 -12.36 -3.01 -0.89
N LYS A 32 -11.35 -2.22 -0.49
CA LYS A 32 -10.38 -1.66 -1.45
C LYS A 32 -9.31 -2.67 -1.83
N PHE A 33 -8.81 -3.46 -0.87
CA PHE A 33 -7.86 -4.53 -1.16
C PHE A 33 -8.50 -5.62 -2.04
N ASP A 34 -9.75 -5.99 -1.77
CA ASP A 34 -10.49 -6.94 -2.62
C ASP A 34 -10.56 -6.45 -4.08
N LYS A 35 -10.81 -5.15 -4.28
CA LYS A 35 -10.82 -4.57 -5.64
C LYS A 35 -9.44 -4.62 -6.31
N LEU A 36 -8.37 -4.35 -5.57
CA LEU A 36 -7.01 -4.42 -6.10
C LEU A 36 -6.65 -5.87 -6.49
N ILE A 37 -7.00 -6.84 -5.64
CA ILE A 37 -6.79 -8.27 -5.89
C ILE A 37 -7.60 -8.72 -7.12
N LEU A 38 -8.88 -8.34 -7.20
CA LEU A 38 -9.77 -8.72 -8.33
C LEU A 38 -9.36 -8.09 -9.66
N THR A 39 -8.72 -6.91 -9.63
CA THR A 39 -8.28 -6.20 -10.84
C THR A 39 -6.82 -6.48 -11.21
N ALA A 40 -6.13 -7.29 -10.40
CA ALA A 40 -4.76 -7.71 -10.65
C ALA A 40 -4.67 -8.50 -11.96
N LYS A 41 -3.68 -8.16 -12.77
CA LYS A 41 -3.44 -8.77 -14.09
C LYS A 41 -2.52 -9.98 -14.02
N THR A 42 -1.74 -10.09 -12.93
CA THR A 42 -0.76 -11.15 -12.76
C THR A 42 -0.82 -11.74 -11.36
N GLN A 43 -0.37 -12.99 -11.21
CA GLN A 43 -0.26 -13.62 -9.90
C GLN A 43 0.69 -12.85 -8.96
N LYS A 44 1.75 -12.23 -9.51
CA LYS A 44 2.66 -11.39 -8.72
C LYS A 44 1.97 -10.18 -8.11
N GLU A 45 1.05 -9.55 -8.86
CA GLU A 45 0.26 -8.44 -8.35
C GLU A 45 -0.72 -8.91 -7.27
N VAL A 46 -1.37 -10.07 -7.46
CA VAL A 46 -2.23 -10.69 -6.44
C VAL A 46 -1.45 -10.93 -5.14
N ASP A 47 -0.29 -11.58 -5.24
CA ASP A 47 0.56 -11.90 -4.08
C ASP A 47 1.03 -10.63 -3.37
N PHE A 48 1.34 -9.58 -4.12
CA PHE A 48 1.72 -8.28 -3.57
C PHE A 48 0.56 -7.64 -2.79
N TYR A 49 -0.65 -7.57 -3.38
CA TYR A 49 -1.80 -6.98 -2.70
C TYR A 49 -2.24 -7.75 -1.46
N ASN A 50 -2.13 -9.09 -1.47
CA ASN A 50 -2.39 -9.92 -0.30
C ASN A 50 -1.42 -9.60 0.86
N LYS A 51 -0.11 -9.49 0.58
CA LYS A 51 0.87 -9.10 1.61
C LYS A 51 0.61 -7.70 2.14
N LEU A 52 0.25 -6.77 1.26
CA LEU A 52 -0.02 -5.39 1.65
C LEU A 52 -1.29 -5.29 2.52
N TYR A 53 -2.28 -6.15 2.25
CA TYR A 53 -3.45 -6.34 3.09
C TYR A 53 -3.12 -6.93 4.47
N GLU A 54 -2.25 -7.95 4.55
CA GLU A 54 -1.79 -8.51 5.82
C GLU A 54 -1.11 -7.47 6.71
N ILE A 55 -0.23 -6.64 6.13
CA ILE A 55 0.42 -5.54 6.86
C ILE A 55 -0.65 -4.57 7.38
N ALA A 56 -1.67 -4.24 6.56
CA ALA A 56 -2.74 -3.32 6.98
C ALA A 56 -3.57 -3.85 8.13
N LEU A 57 -3.85 -5.15 8.14
CA LEU A 57 -4.50 -5.80 9.28
C LEU A 57 -3.64 -5.72 10.54
N GLN A 58 -2.35 -6.04 10.44
CA GLN A 58 -1.44 -6.02 11.59
C GLN A 58 -1.31 -4.62 12.19
N THR A 59 -1.18 -3.58 11.36
CA THR A 59 -1.13 -2.19 11.84
C THR A 59 -2.42 -1.79 12.54
N LYS A 60 -3.60 -2.13 11.97
CA LYS A 60 -4.88 -1.84 12.61
C LYS A 60 -5.05 -2.60 13.93
N GLN A 61 -4.62 -3.85 13.98
CA GLN A 61 -4.66 -4.65 15.20
C GLN A 61 -3.79 -4.04 16.29
N ALA A 62 -2.57 -3.59 15.96
CA ALA A 62 -1.70 -2.88 16.89
C ALA A 62 -2.36 -1.60 17.43
N GLU A 63 -2.97 -0.78 16.57
CA GLU A 63 -3.69 0.42 17.00
C GLU A 63 -4.88 0.12 17.92
N LEU A 64 -5.63 -0.96 17.66
CA LEU A 64 -6.77 -1.36 18.50
C LEU A 64 -6.31 -1.83 19.88
N ILE A 65 -5.21 -2.59 19.93
CA ILE A 65 -4.57 -3.02 21.18
C ILE A 65 -4.11 -1.80 21.99
N GLU A 66 -3.43 -0.82 21.36
CA GLU A 66 -3.02 0.43 22.03
C GLU A 66 -4.22 1.22 22.58
N LYS A 67 -5.36 1.18 21.89
CA LYS A 67 -6.61 1.82 22.33
C LYS A 67 -7.38 1.02 23.39
N GLY A 68 -6.90 -0.17 23.77
CA GLY A 68 -7.55 -1.04 24.75
C GLY A 68 -8.87 -1.66 24.26
N VAL A 69 -9.08 -1.72 22.94
CA VAL A 69 -10.24 -2.34 22.30
C VAL A 69 -9.82 -3.74 21.83
N PHE A 70 -10.29 -4.77 22.54
CA PHE A 70 -9.99 -6.19 22.29
C PHE A 70 -11.15 -6.91 21.61
#